data_AF-A0A6G3WN45-F1
#
_entry.id   AF-A0A6G3WN45-F1
#
_cell.length_a   1.000
_cell.length_b   1.000
_cell.length_c   1.000
_cell.angle_alpha   90.00
_cell.angle_beta   90.00
_cell.angle_gamma   90.00
#
_symmetry.space_group_name_H-M   'P 1'
#
loop_
_entity.id
_entity.type
_entity.pdbx_description
1 polymer ?
#
loop_
_entity_poly.entity_id
_entity_poly.type
_entity_poly.pdbx_seq_one_letter_code
_entity_poly.pdbx_strand_id
1 'polypeptide(L)'
;MSSEEPDAVWVLEGFSKADDTLRVEHPISREQLLRLREVITPAADDPWMLYCYPVPVELWPAVDAILGCGPPHPELDYLTGAYAANWPAATTGLRGR
;
A
#
# COMPACT_ATOMS: atom_id res chain seq x y z
N MET A 1 5.88 17.33 17.85
CA MET A 1 5.88 16.02 18.54
C MET A 1 6.56 15.05 17.59
N SER A 2 7.69 14.47 17.99
CA SER A 2 8.36 13.45 17.17
C SER A 2 7.54 12.18 17.31
N SER A 3 6.61 11.94 16.38
CA SER A 3 5.99 10.62 16.25
C SER A 3 7.10 9.68 15.82
N GLU A 4 7.61 8.87 16.74
CA GLU A 4 8.59 7.84 16.42
C GLU A 4 8.06 6.97 15.27
N GLU A 5 8.96 6.53 14.42
CA GLU A 5 8.64 5.71 13.26
C GLU A 5 8.19 4.31 13.72
N PRO A 6 7.07 3.79 13.20
CA PRO A 6 6.61 2.46 13.54
C PRO A 6 7.44 1.40 12.82
N ASP A 7 7.65 0.25 13.48
CA ASP A 7 8.23 -0.95 12.86
C ASP A 7 7.17 -1.64 11.97
N ALA A 8 7.00 -1.11 10.75
CA ALA A 8 5.96 -1.51 9.81
C ALA A 8 6.52 -1.74 8.39
N VAL A 9 5.83 -2.58 7.64
CA VAL A 9 6.03 -2.81 6.20
C VAL A 9 4.83 -2.22 5.48
N TRP A 10 5.08 -1.26 4.59
CA TRP A 10 4.03 -0.66 3.76
C TRP A 10 3.93 -1.36 2.41
N VAL A 11 2.71 -1.44 1.90
CA VAL A 11 2.39 -2.07 0.61
C VAL A 11 1.34 -1.25 -0.13
N LEU A 12 1.34 -1.35 -1.45
CA LEU A 12 0.21 -1.00 -2.30
C LEU A 12 -0.54 -2.30 -2.59
N GLU A 13 -1.78 -2.37 -2.15
CA GLU A 13 -2.65 -3.54 -2.27
C GLU A 13 -3.64 -3.30 -3.41
N GLY A 14 -3.84 -4.31 -4.26
CA GLY A 14 -4.86 -4.32 -5.29
C GLY A 14 -5.91 -5.39 -5.00
N PHE A 15 -7.14 -4.97 -4.73
CA PHE A 15 -8.29 -5.84 -4.44
C PHE A 15 -9.19 -5.96 -5.66
N SER A 16 -9.72 -7.16 -5.89
CA SER A 16 -10.66 -7.42 -6.97
C SER A 16 -12.01 -6.75 -6.70
N LYS A 17 -12.48 -5.93 -7.65
CA LYS A 17 -13.80 -5.29 -7.59
C LYS A 17 -14.98 -6.27 -7.56
N ALA A 18 -14.75 -7.53 -7.96
CA ALA A 18 -15.81 -8.53 -8.09
C ALA A 18 -16.07 -9.29 -6.79
N ASP A 19 -15.05 -9.47 -5.96
CA ASP A 19 -15.10 -10.38 -4.79
C ASP A 19 -14.27 -9.89 -3.58
N ASP A 20 -13.73 -8.68 -3.64
CA ASP A 20 -12.90 -8.04 -2.60
C ASP A 20 -11.68 -8.86 -2.16
N THR A 21 -11.22 -9.80 -3.00
CA THR A 21 -10.03 -10.59 -2.70
C THR A 21 -8.76 -9.84 -3.08
N LEU A 22 -7.73 -9.91 -2.23
CA LEU A 22 -6.40 -9.36 -2.50
C LEU A 22 -5.76 -10.09 -3.70
N ARG A 23 -5.37 -9.35 -4.74
CA ARG A 23 -4.79 -9.89 -5.98
C ARG A 23 -3.33 -9.50 -6.18
N VAL A 24 -2.95 -8.31 -5.72
CA VAL A 24 -1.60 -7.75 -5.92
C VAL A 24 -1.14 -7.10 -4.64
N GLU A 25 0.14 -7.28 -4.32
CA GLU A 25 0.86 -6.50 -3.32
C GLU A 25 2.16 -5.98 -3.94
N HIS A 26 2.41 -4.68 -3.80
CA HIS A 26 3.65 -4.04 -4.22
C HIS A 26 4.31 -3.38 -3.01
N PRO A 27 5.50 -3.84 -2.58
CA PRO A 27 6.19 -3.26 -1.43
C PRO A 27 6.50 -1.78 -1.61
N ILE A 28 6.30 -1.00 -0.56
CA ILE A 28 6.59 0.44 -0.51
C ILE A 28 7.77 0.65 0.45
N SER A 29 8.87 1.20 -0.06
CA SER A 29 9.99 1.60 0.79
C SER A 29 9.62 2.81 1.65
N ARG A 30 10.38 3.03 2.71
CA ARG A 30 10.22 4.22 3.56
C ARG A 30 10.29 5.53 2.78
N GLU A 31 11.27 5.68 1.89
CA GLU A 31 11.43 6.86 1.05
C GLU A 31 10.25 7.04 0.10
N GLN A 32 9.70 5.94 -0.42
CA GLN A 32 8.51 5.95 -1.26
C GLN A 32 7.27 6.38 -0.48
N LEU A 33 7.08 5.86 0.74
CA LEU A 33 5.99 6.27 1.63
C LEU A 33 6.04 7.78 1.92
N LEU A 34 7.22 8.30 2.26
CA LEU A 34 7.39 9.73 2.55
C LEU A 34 6.98 10.61 1.36
N ARG A 35 7.27 10.19 0.13
CA ARG A 35 6.83 10.88 -1.09
C ARG A 35 5.34 10.68 -1.37
N LEU A 36 4.81 9.47 -1.15
CA LEU A 36 3.39 9.19 -1.35
C LEU A 36 2.50 10.07 -0.47
N ARG A 37 2.95 10.44 0.73
CA ARG A 37 2.23 11.36 1.63
C ARG A 37 2.02 12.77 1.05
N GLU A 38 2.79 13.16 0.03
CA GLU A 38 2.60 14.42 -0.69
C GLU A 38 1.48 14.31 -1.76
N VAL A 39 1.12 13.08 -2.15
CA VAL A 39 0.11 12.76 -3.16
C VAL A 39 -1.20 12.33 -2.51
N ILE A 40 -1.10 11.47 -1.50
CA ILE A 40 -2.21 10.93 -0.71
C ILE A 40 -2.04 11.48 0.70
N THR A 41 -2.82 12.51 1.03
CA THR A 41 -2.71 13.18 2.34
C THR A 41 -3.19 12.24 3.45
N PRO A 42 -2.33 11.82 4.38
CA PRO A 42 -2.74 11.01 5.53
C PRO A 42 -3.64 11.79 6.48
N ALA A 43 -4.40 11.07 7.30
CA ALA A 43 -5.10 11.68 8.43
C ALA A 43 -4.09 12.25 9.45
N ALA A 44 -4.46 13.32 10.14
CA ALA A 44 -3.55 14.01 11.07
C ALA A 44 -3.13 13.14 12.27
N ASP A 45 -3.95 12.16 12.63
CA ASP A 45 -3.73 11.17 13.69
C ASP A 45 -3.05 9.89 13.18
N ASP A 46 -2.90 9.72 11.86
CA ASP A 46 -2.18 8.61 11.23
C ASP A 46 -1.17 9.10 10.18
N PRO A 47 -0.15 9.86 10.60
CA PRO A 47 0.84 10.45 9.68
C PRO A 47 1.73 9.41 8.98
N TRP A 48 1.69 8.15 9.42
CA TRP A 48 2.47 7.04 8.88
C TRP A 48 1.64 6.12 7.97
N MET A 49 0.38 6.47 7.67
CA MET A 49 -0.51 5.68 6.83
C MET A 49 -0.59 4.21 7.26
N LEU A 50 -0.75 3.97 8.56
CA LEU A 50 -0.91 2.62 9.12
C LEU A 50 -2.31 2.04 8.83
N TYR A 51 -3.28 2.90 8.52
CA TYR A 51 -4.58 2.48 8.00
C TYR A 51 -4.55 2.33 6.47
N CYS A 52 -5.63 1.76 5.91
CA CYS A 52 -5.79 1.66 4.48
C CYS A 52 -6.34 2.96 3.87
N TYR A 53 -5.62 3.54 2.90
CA TYR A 53 -6.06 4.73 2.18
C TYR A 53 -6.33 4.39 0.71
N PRO A 54 -7.49 4.78 0.16
CA PRO A 54 -7.78 4.55 -1.25
C PRO A 54 -6.79 5.31 -2.12
N VAL A 55 -6.42 4.70 -3.24
CA VAL A 55 -5.58 5.29 -4.29
C VAL A 55 -6.44 5.53 -5.53
N PRO A 56 -7.04 6.73 -5.68
CA PRO A 56 -7.82 7.08 -6.86
C PRO A 56 -6.99 6.98 -8.14
N VAL A 57 -7.63 6.57 -9.24
CA VAL A 57 -6.99 6.42 -10.55
C VAL A 57 -6.40 7.74 -11.07
N GLU A 58 -6.95 8.88 -10.65
CA GLU A 58 -6.50 10.22 -11.01
C GLU A 58 -5.11 10.54 -10.45
N LEU A 59 -4.75 9.93 -9.31
CA LEU A 59 -3.43 10.09 -8.68
C LEU A 59 -2.40 9.11 -9.24
N TRP A 60 -2.84 8.15 -10.06
CA TRP A 60 -2.00 7.04 -10.50
C TRP A 60 -0.71 7.46 -11.21
N PRO A 61 -0.68 8.48 -12.09
CA PRO A 61 0.56 8.92 -12.71
C PRO A 61 1.63 9.35 -11.68
N ALA A 62 1.22 9.99 -10.58
CA ALA A 62 2.13 10.39 -9.51
C ALA A 62 2.55 9.19 -8.65
N VAL A 63 1.63 8.26 -8.39
CA VAL A 63 1.90 7.02 -7.65
C VAL A 63 2.91 6.14 -8.40
N ASP A 64 2.71 5.93 -9.71
CA ASP A 64 3.64 5.16 -10.55
C ASP A 64 5.02 5.83 -10.63
N ALA A 65 5.08 7.16 -10.70
CA ALA A 65 6.36 7.88 -10.66
C ALA A 65 7.16 7.66 -9.36
N ILE A 66 6.48 7.35 -8.25
CA ILE A 66 7.10 7.08 -6.94
C ILE A 66 7.39 5.58 -6.78
N LEU A 67 6.46 4.71 -7.17
CA LEU A 67 6.48 3.28 -6.89
C LEU A 67 7.06 2.42 -8.01
N GLY A 68 7.00 2.89 -9.26
CA GLY A 68 7.34 2.12 -10.45
C GLY A 68 6.47 0.87 -10.61
N CYS A 69 5.18 0.97 -10.27
CA CYS A 69 4.24 -0.15 -10.22
C CYS A 69 3.55 -0.43 -11.57
N GLY A 70 3.75 0.40 -12.58
CA GLY A 70 3.08 0.31 -13.87
C GLY A 70 1.65 0.84 -13.85
N PRO A 71 0.89 0.71 -14.96
CA PRO A 71 -0.47 1.22 -15.06
C PRO A 71 -1.46 0.47 -14.14
N PRO A 72 -2.56 1.10 -13.70
CA PRO A 72 -3.51 0.46 -12.82
C PRO A 72 -4.34 -0.57 -13.60
N HIS A 73 -4.51 -1.75 -13.02
CA HIS A 73 -5.44 -2.74 -13.57
C HIS A 73 -6.90 -2.28 -13.38
N PRO A 74 -7.73 -2.26 -14.44
CA PRO A 74 -9.09 -1.68 -14.39
C PRO A 74 -10.06 -2.43 -13.46
N GLU A 75 -9.83 -3.73 -13.27
CA GLU A 75 -10.66 -4.59 -12.42
C GLU A 75 -10.28 -4.56 -10.93
N LEU A 76 -9.25 -3.78 -10.56
CA LEU A 76 -8.78 -3.68 -9.19
C LEU A 76 -9.07 -2.31 -8.58
N ASP A 77 -9.38 -2.31 -7.29
CA ASP A 77 -9.31 -1.14 -6.42
C ASP A 77 -8.02 -1.16 -5.63
N TYR A 78 -7.37 -0.02 -5.52
CA TYR A 78 -6.05 0.09 -4.89
C TYR A 78 -6.12 0.83 -3.56
N LEU A 79 -5.42 0.31 -2.58
CA LEU A 79 -5.30 0.84 -1.22
C LEU A 79 -3.83 0.84 -0.82
N THR A 80 -3.39 1.84 -0.05
CA THR A 80 -2.18 1.65 0.76
C THR A 80 -2.51 0.67 1.88
N GLY A 81 -1.56 -0.16 2.27
CA GLY A 81 -1.66 -1.07 3.41
C GLY A 81 -0.38 -1.04 4.24
N ALA A 82 -0.48 -1.51 5.48
CA ALA A 82 0.66 -1.63 6.38
C ALA A 82 0.51 -2.87 7.26
N TYR A 83 1.62 -3.59 7.43
CA TYR A 83 1.73 -4.73 8.33
C TYR A 83 2.77 -4.44 9.41
N ALA A 84 2.60 -5.01 10.60
CA ALA A 84 3.69 -5.00 11.57
C ALA A 84 4.86 -5.82 11.01
N ALA A 85 6.09 -5.30 11.08
CA ALA A 85 7.26 -5.97 10.50
C ALA A 85 7.58 -7.32 11.19
N ASN A 86 7.05 -7.52 12.40
CA ASN A 86 7.14 -8.76 13.17
C ASN A 86 5.97 -9.73 12.96
N TRP A 87 4.98 -9.36 12.15
CA TRP A 87 3.90 -10.28 11.78
C TRP A 87 4.50 -11.34 10.85
N PRO A 88 4.23 -12.65 11.06
CA PRO A 88 4.66 -13.65 10.10
C PRO A 88 3.97 -13.33 8.78
N ALA A 89 4.74 -12.83 7.81
CA ALA A 89 4.29 -12.72 6.43
C ALA A 89 3.63 -14.05 6.09
N ALA A 90 2.31 -14.03 5.87
CA ALA A 90 1.56 -15.23 5.55
C ALA A 90 2.27 -15.84 4.35
N THR A 91 2.90 -16.98 4.60
CA THR A 91 3.86 -17.56 3.68
C THR A 91 3.07 -17.96 2.46
N THR A 92 3.22 -17.22 1.35
CA THR A 92 2.73 -17.59 0.03
C THR A 92 3.24 -18.99 -0.27
N GLY A 93 2.38 -19.98 -0.06
CA GLY A 93 2.78 -21.37 0.07
C GLY A 93 1.63 -22.36 -0.11
N LEU A 94 0.61 -22.02 -0.90
CA LEU A 94 -0.25 -23.03 -1.52
C LEU A 94 0.46 -23.58 -2.77
N ARG A 95 1.53 -24.35 -2.52
CA ARG A 95 2.02 -25.40 -3.42
C ARG A 95 2.07 -26.71 -2.64
N GLY A 96 1.24 -27.66 -3.07
CA GLY A 96 1.17 -29.03 -2.58
C GLY A 96 -0.25 -29.35 -2.10
N ARG A 97 -1.01 -30.26 -2.71
CA ARG A 97 -0.69 -31.39 -3.59
C ARG A 97 -1.78 -31.57 -4.64
#